data_AF-A0A8C9APS6-F1
#
_entry.id   AF-A0A8C9APS6-F1
#
_cell.length_a   1.000
_cell.length_b   1.000
_cell.length_c   1.000
_cell.angle_alpha   90.00
_cell.angle_beta   90.00
_cell.angle_gamma   90.00
#
_symmetry.space_group_name_H-M   'P 1'
#
loop_
_entity.id
_entity.type
_entity.pdbx_description
1 polymer ?
#
loop_
_entity_poly.entity_id
_entity_poly.type
_entity_poly.pdbx_seq_one_letter_code
_entity_poly.pdbx_strand_id
1 'polypeptide(L)'
;MVLKAFFPTCCASADSGLLVGRWVPEQSSAVVLAVVHFPFIPIQVKELLAQVQQASRVGVAVLGTWCHCQQKPEESLGRFLEGLGAVFPHDPWLQLCRERGSKFWSCKATHRQVPAAPGAASEDQVMLIFYDQRKVLLSQLHPPAALPDHQAGDASASTGGLAAIFDTVARSESLFRSDRFDEGPVRLSHWQSEGVEASILVELAKRASGPVCLLLACLLSLVSAASACRVFKLWPLSFLGSKLSTCEQLRHRLEQLTLIFSTQKATDPTELMRKANMLVSVLLDVALGLVLLSWLHRKNRLGQLADALVPVADHVAEQLQHLLQWLMGAPAGLKMNRALDQVLGRFFLYHIHLWISYIHLMSPFIERILWHVGLSACLGLTVALSILWDIIALLTFHIYCFYVYGARLYCLKVYGLSSLWRLFRGKKWNVLRQRVDSCSYDLDQLFIGTLLFTILVFLLPTTALYYLVFTLLRLLVVAVQGLIHLLVDMVNSLPLYSLGLRLCRPYRLAAGVKFRILEHQAGRPLRLLMQINPLPYGRVVHTYRLPSCGCHPKHSWGSLCRKLFLGELIYPWRQREDKQD
;
A
#
# COMPACT_ATOMS: atom_id res chain seq x y z
N MET A 1 -37.25 26.37 -11.08
CA MET A 1 -36.12 25.40 -11.05
C MET A 1 -35.48 25.42 -9.67
N VAL A 2 -34.73 24.38 -9.28
CA VAL A 2 -33.99 24.37 -8.00
C VAL A 2 -32.55 24.79 -8.25
N LEU A 3 -32.20 26.00 -7.81
CA LEU A 3 -30.85 26.55 -7.96
C LEU A 3 -30.01 26.21 -6.73
N LYS A 4 -28.81 25.67 -6.91
CA LYS A 4 -27.91 25.30 -5.80
C LYS A 4 -26.82 26.35 -5.63
N ALA A 5 -26.78 27.04 -4.50
CA ALA A 5 -25.74 28.00 -4.18
C ALA A 5 -24.78 27.40 -3.14
N PHE A 6 -23.56 27.06 -3.56
CA PHE A 6 -22.48 26.63 -2.68
C PHE A 6 -21.78 27.86 -2.11
N PHE A 7 -21.90 28.05 -0.80
CA PHE A 7 -21.40 29.22 -0.09
C PHE A 7 -20.33 28.84 0.95
N PRO A 8 -19.13 29.42 0.93
CA PRO A 8 -18.10 29.16 1.93
C PRO A 8 -18.53 29.63 3.32
N THR A 9 -18.30 28.81 4.35
CA THR A 9 -18.62 29.21 5.73
C THR A 9 -17.83 30.42 6.21
N CYS A 10 -16.60 30.63 5.70
CA CYS A 10 -15.77 31.79 6.03
C CYS A 10 -16.32 33.10 5.44
N CYS A 11 -17.03 33.06 4.32
CA CYS A 11 -17.63 34.25 3.72
C CYS A 11 -18.86 34.74 4.50
N ALA A 12 -19.40 33.93 5.42
CA ALA A 12 -20.53 34.31 6.26
C ALA A 12 -20.18 35.34 7.35
N SER A 13 -18.88 35.58 7.60
CA SER A 13 -18.41 36.63 8.51
C SER A 13 -18.22 37.99 7.83
N ALA A 14 -18.39 38.08 6.52
CA ALA A 14 -18.28 39.34 5.80
C ALA A 14 -19.53 40.22 6.01
N ASP A 15 -19.34 41.52 6.16
CA ASP A 15 -20.45 42.45 6.39
C ASP A 15 -21.25 42.77 5.12
N SER A 16 -20.59 43.07 4.02
CA SER A 16 -21.25 43.30 2.72
C SER A 16 -20.23 43.20 1.59
N GLY A 17 -20.70 42.82 0.38
CA GLY A 17 -19.78 42.66 -0.74
C GLY A 17 -20.35 42.03 -2.01
N LEU A 18 -19.47 41.85 -3.00
CA LEU A 18 -19.76 41.08 -4.22
C LEU A 18 -19.36 39.62 -4.06
N LEU A 19 -20.24 38.72 -4.49
CA LEU A 19 -19.99 37.28 -4.55
C LEU A 19 -19.15 36.98 -5.80
N VAL A 20 -17.93 36.51 -5.59
CA VAL A 20 -17.04 36.07 -6.69
C VAL A 20 -17.03 34.55 -6.72
N GLY A 21 -17.24 33.96 -7.91
CA GLY A 21 -17.30 32.51 -8.05
C GLY A 21 -17.46 32.02 -9.48
N ARG A 22 -17.92 30.78 -9.64
CA ARG A 22 -18.19 30.17 -10.95
C ARG A 22 -19.64 29.71 -11.04
N TRP A 23 -20.27 29.97 -12.18
CA TRP A 23 -21.55 29.35 -12.54
C TRP A 23 -21.31 28.07 -13.34
N VAL A 24 -21.95 26.98 -12.90
CA VAL A 24 -21.90 25.67 -13.57
C VAL A 24 -23.27 25.40 -14.20
N PRO A 25 -23.45 25.69 -15.51
CA PRO A 25 -24.75 25.65 -16.16
C PRO A 25 -25.33 24.24 -16.22
N GLU A 26 -24.47 23.23 -16.42
CA GLU A 26 -24.84 21.79 -16.45
C GLU A 26 -25.60 21.34 -15.19
N GLN A 27 -25.45 22.05 -14.07
CA GLN A 27 -25.99 21.67 -12.77
C GLN A 27 -26.86 22.73 -12.11
N SER A 28 -27.12 23.85 -12.80
CA SER A 28 -27.79 25.03 -12.22
C SER A 28 -27.21 25.39 -10.84
N SER A 29 -25.88 25.35 -10.74
CA SER A 29 -25.14 25.46 -9.48
C SER A 29 -24.17 26.63 -9.52
N ALA A 30 -24.27 27.52 -8.52
CA ALA A 30 -23.35 28.62 -8.29
C ALA A 30 -22.34 28.24 -7.20
N VAL A 31 -21.05 28.31 -7.51
CA VAL A 31 -19.96 28.06 -6.55
C VAL A 31 -19.31 29.38 -6.18
N VAL A 32 -19.62 29.90 -5.00
CA VAL A 32 -19.01 31.13 -4.46
C VAL A 32 -17.63 30.79 -3.90
N LEU A 33 -16.60 31.54 -4.29
CA LEU A 33 -15.21 31.33 -3.89
C LEU A 33 -14.72 32.40 -2.90
N ALA A 34 -15.17 33.64 -3.03
CA ALA A 34 -14.77 34.74 -2.14
C ALA A 34 -15.85 35.83 -2.12
N VAL A 35 -15.82 36.68 -1.09
CA VAL A 35 -16.62 37.91 -1.03
C VAL A 35 -15.70 39.12 -1.09
N VAL A 36 -15.93 40.00 -2.06
CA VAL A 36 -15.20 41.28 -2.20
C VAL A 36 -15.86 42.33 -1.32
N HIS A 37 -15.13 42.87 -0.35
CA HIS A 37 -15.65 43.87 0.58
C HIS A 37 -15.77 45.26 -0.05
N PHE A 38 -16.84 45.96 0.29
CA PHE A 38 -16.96 47.40 0.01
C PHE A 38 -16.04 48.21 0.95
N PRO A 39 -15.39 49.30 0.51
CA PRO A 39 -15.41 49.91 -0.84
C PRO A 39 -14.44 49.26 -1.83
N PHE A 40 -14.86 49.13 -3.10
CA PHE A 40 -14.03 48.61 -4.20
C PHE A 40 -14.28 49.39 -5.50
N ILE A 41 -13.30 49.41 -6.40
CA ILE A 41 -13.44 50.00 -7.74
C ILE A 41 -13.78 48.89 -8.75
N PRO A 42 -14.90 48.97 -9.50
CA PRO A 42 -15.32 47.90 -10.41
C PRO A 42 -14.27 47.48 -11.46
N ILE A 43 -13.43 48.42 -11.91
CA ILE A 43 -12.35 48.14 -12.87
C ILE A 43 -11.29 47.23 -12.24
N GLN A 44 -10.88 47.50 -10.99
CA GLN A 44 -9.91 46.68 -10.27
C GLN A 44 -10.43 45.25 -10.04
N VAL A 45 -11.74 45.11 -9.78
CA VAL A 45 -12.37 43.78 -9.65
C VAL A 45 -12.33 43.04 -10.99
N LYS A 46 -12.58 43.71 -12.13
CA LYS A 46 -12.47 43.09 -13.46
C LYS A 46 -11.04 42.65 -13.79
N GLU A 47 -10.04 43.46 -13.46
CA GLU A 47 -8.63 43.11 -13.64
C GLU A 47 -8.21 41.91 -12.80
N LEU A 48 -8.62 41.87 -11.52
CA LEU A 48 -8.36 40.74 -10.64
C LEU A 48 -9.00 39.44 -11.19
N LEU A 49 -10.26 39.51 -11.64
CA LEU A 49 -10.94 38.36 -12.22
C LEU A 49 -10.25 37.87 -13.50
N ALA A 50 -9.78 38.78 -14.35
CA ALA A 50 -9.04 38.42 -15.56
C ALA A 50 -7.72 37.71 -15.24
N GLN A 51 -6.97 38.19 -14.25
CA GLN A 51 -5.73 37.55 -13.79
C GLN A 51 -6.00 36.15 -13.21
N VAL A 52 -7.04 36.02 -12.38
CA VAL A 52 -7.43 34.73 -11.80
C VAL A 52 -7.93 33.77 -12.87
N GLN A 53 -8.66 34.24 -13.86
CA GLN A 53 -9.13 33.43 -15.00
C GLN A 53 -7.95 32.92 -15.85
N GLN A 54 -6.95 33.75 -16.11
CA GLN A 54 -5.72 33.34 -16.81
C GLN A 54 -4.93 32.29 -16.02
N ALA A 55 -4.80 32.47 -14.70
CA ALA A 55 -4.03 31.56 -13.85
C ALA A 55 -4.76 30.22 -13.60
N SER A 56 -6.06 30.27 -13.32
CA SER A 56 -6.85 29.08 -12.96
C SER A 56 -7.42 28.32 -14.17
N ARG A 57 -7.50 28.97 -15.34
CA ARG A 57 -8.26 28.50 -16.52
C ARG A 57 -9.73 28.20 -16.22
N VAL A 58 -10.27 28.77 -15.16
CA VAL A 58 -11.68 28.65 -14.76
C VAL A 58 -12.37 29.99 -15.02
N GLY A 59 -13.58 29.95 -15.61
CA GLY A 59 -14.40 31.15 -15.78
C GLY A 59 -14.93 31.64 -14.44
N VAL A 60 -14.19 32.52 -13.78
CA VAL A 60 -14.61 33.18 -12.54
C VAL A 60 -15.33 34.48 -12.88
N ALA A 61 -16.51 34.68 -12.30
CA ALA A 61 -17.36 35.84 -12.52
C ALA A 61 -17.96 36.35 -11.20
N VAL A 62 -18.53 37.55 -11.25
CA VAL A 62 -19.36 38.08 -10.16
C VAL A 62 -20.73 37.42 -10.27
N LEU A 63 -21.10 36.64 -9.26
CA LEU A 63 -22.33 35.85 -9.22
C LEU A 63 -23.50 36.62 -8.60
N GLY A 64 -23.21 37.68 -7.83
CA GLY A 64 -24.23 38.45 -7.15
C GLY A 64 -23.73 39.25 -5.96
N THR A 65 -24.61 39.53 -5.02
CA THR A 65 -24.38 40.45 -3.90
C THR A 65 -24.66 39.80 -2.55
N TRP A 66 -23.86 40.16 -1.56
CA TRP A 66 -23.96 39.71 -0.17
C TRP A 66 -24.17 40.91 0.75
N CYS A 67 -25.20 40.84 1.61
CA CYS A 67 -25.45 41.83 2.65
C CYS A 67 -25.75 41.18 4.01
N HIS A 68 -25.00 41.58 5.03
CA HIS A 68 -25.26 41.27 6.43
C HIS A 68 -25.94 42.47 7.10
N CYS A 69 -27.25 42.38 7.35
CA CYS A 69 -28.01 43.50 7.90
C CYS A 69 -27.77 43.68 9.41
N GLN A 70 -26.59 44.16 9.84
CA GLN A 70 -26.28 44.39 11.26
C GLN A 70 -26.48 45.84 11.76
N GLN A 71 -26.51 46.87 10.89
CA GLN A 71 -26.73 48.27 11.32
C GLN A 71 -27.74 49.04 10.40
N LYS A 72 -28.15 50.26 10.78
CA LYS A 72 -29.32 51.04 10.27
C LYS A 72 -29.22 51.50 8.78
N PRO A 73 -30.27 52.14 8.23
CA PRO A 73 -30.99 51.68 7.03
C PRO A 73 -30.17 51.81 5.72
N GLU A 74 -29.55 50.72 5.28
CA GLU A 74 -28.85 50.66 3.99
C GLU A 74 -29.79 50.26 2.84
N GLU A 75 -30.95 50.92 2.70
CA GLU A 75 -31.71 50.82 1.44
C GLU A 75 -30.88 51.35 0.25
N SER A 76 -29.97 52.30 0.52
CA SER A 76 -29.03 52.85 -0.47
C SER A 76 -27.97 51.84 -0.92
N LEU A 77 -27.39 51.06 0.00
CA LEU A 77 -26.39 50.03 -0.36
C LEU A 77 -27.07 48.87 -1.07
N GLY A 78 -28.27 48.45 -0.63
CA GLY A 78 -29.08 47.44 -1.34
C GLY A 78 -29.38 47.84 -2.78
N ARG A 79 -29.87 49.07 -3.01
CA ARG A 79 -30.11 49.61 -4.37
C ARG A 79 -28.83 49.78 -5.19
N PHE A 80 -27.73 50.21 -4.55
CA PHE A 80 -26.43 50.31 -5.22
C PHE A 80 -25.93 48.94 -5.68
N LEU A 81 -26.01 47.93 -4.81
CA LEU A 81 -25.64 46.56 -5.10
C LEU A 81 -26.57 45.93 -6.16
N GLU A 82 -27.86 46.26 -6.18
CA GLU A 82 -28.78 45.91 -7.28
C GLU A 82 -28.37 46.56 -8.61
N GLY A 83 -27.91 47.82 -8.58
CA GLY A 83 -27.38 48.53 -9.76
C GLY A 83 -26.08 47.94 -10.32
N LEU A 84 -25.31 47.19 -9.52
CA LEU A 84 -24.07 46.54 -9.98
C LEU A 84 -24.32 45.35 -10.92
N GLY A 85 -25.54 44.79 -10.94
CA GLY A 85 -25.94 43.79 -11.94
C GLY A 85 -25.92 44.34 -13.38
N ALA A 86 -25.97 45.67 -13.56
CA ALA A 86 -25.77 46.30 -14.85
C ALA A 86 -24.28 46.37 -15.27
N VAL A 87 -23.36 46.43 -14.29
CA VAL A 87 -21.91 46.59 -14.49
C VAL A 87 -21.21 45.25 -14.76
N PHE A 88 -21.74 44.17 -14.18
CA PHE A 88 -21.28 42.80 -14.34
C PHE A 88 -22.39 41.94 -14.95
N PRO A 89 -22.31 41.58 -16.24
CA PRO A 89 -23.33 40.75 -16.87
C PRO A 89 -23.19 39.30 -16.39
N HIS A 90 -24.14 38.84 -15.57
CA HIS A 90 -24.25 37.45 -15.15
C HIS A 90 -25.72 37.06 -14.93
N ASP A 91 -26.14 35.94 -15.52
CA ASP A 91 -27.47 35.36 -15.34
C ASP A 91 -27.33 33.89 -14.86
N PRO A 92 -28.01 33.48 -13.77
CA PRO A 92 -28.81 34.28 -12.84
C PRO A 92 -27.95 35.13 -11.89
N TRP A 93 -28.52 36.23 -11.37
CA TRP A 93 -27.92 37.08 -10.34
C TRP A 93 -28.42 36.69 -8.94
N LEU A 94 -27.50 36.40 -8.02
CA LEU A 94 -27.83 35.91 -6.67
C LEU A 94 -27.77 37.04 -5.63
N GLN A 95 -28.92 37.37 -5.04
CA GLN A 95 -29.00 38.30 -3.93
C GLN A 95 -29.13 37.51 -2.63
N LEU A 96 -28.03 37.45 -1.86
CA LEU A 96 -27.96 36.79 -0.56
C LEU A 96 -27.98 37.83 0.56
N CYS A 97 -28.93 37.71 1.48
CA CYS A 97 -29.00 38.58 2.65
C CYS A 97 -29.25 37.78 3.93
N ARG A 98 -28.62 38.21 5.02
CA ARG A 98 -28.90 37.68 6.36
C ARG A 98 -29.86 38.60 7.11
N GLU A 99 -30.95 38.02 7.61
CA GLU A 99 -31.99 38.77 8.32
C GLU A 99 -31.48 39.32 9.68
N ARG A 100 -31.97 40.50 10.07
CA ARG A 100 -31.59 41.18 11.32
C ARG A 100 -31.83 40.28 12.53
N GLY A 101 -30.80 40.06 13.34
CA GLY A 101 -30.89 39.37 14.63
C GLY A 101 -31.29 37.90 14.55
N SER A 102 -31.38 37.31 13.36
CA SER A 102 -31.81 35.93 13.18
C SER A 102 -30.70 35.05 12.56
N LYS A 103 -30.87 33.73 12.67
CA LYS A 103 -30.01 32.78 11.96
C LYS A 103 -30.45 32.59 10.51
N PHE A 104 -31.49 33.29 10.05
CA PHE A 104 -32.16 33.06 8.77
C PHE A 104 -31.52 33.83 7.62
N TRP A 105 -31.57 33.22 6.44
CA TRP A 105 -30.97 33.69 5.21
C TRP A 105 -32.07 33.82 4.16
N SER A 106 -32.14 34.97 3.50
CA SER A 106 -32.98 35.17 2.32
C SER A 106 -32.09 35.10 1.08
N CYS A 107 -32.46 34.26 0.13
CA CYS A 107 -31.82 34.21 -1.19
C CYS A 107 -32.86 34.46 -2.26
N LYS A 108 -32.59 35.42 -3.14
CA LYS A 108 -33.38 35.65 -4.35
C LYS A 108 -32.47 35.49 -5.57
N ALA A 109 -32.93 34.73 -6.55
CA ALA A 109 -32.28 34.64 -7.85
C ALA A 109 -33.08 35.50 -8.83
N THR A 110 -32.45 36.52 -9.40
CA THR A 110 -33.04 37.39 -10.42
C THR A 110 -32.46 37.05 -11.78
N HIS A 111 -33.32 36.84 -12.78
CA HIS A 111 -32.94 36.64 -14.17
C HIS A 111 -33.19 37.93 -14.96
N ARG A 112 -32.27 38.28 -15.86
CA ARG A 112 -32.38 39.46 -16.73
C ARG A 112 -33.39 39.18 -17.86
N GLN A 113 -34.68 39.30 -17.53
CA GLN A 113 -35.86 39.35 -18.42
C GLN A 113 -35.83 38.52 -19.72
N VAL A 114 -36.58 37.42 -19.73
CA VAL A 114 -37.44 37.05 -20.87
C VAL A 114 -38.82 37.70 -20.59
N PRO A 115 -39.49 38.38 -21.55
CA PRO A 115 -40.82 38.92 -21.31
C PRO A 115 -41.82 37.77 -21.17
N ALA A 116 -42.20 37.43 -19.93
CA ALA A 116 -43.27 36.48 -19.67
C ALA A 116 -44.61 37.22 -19.56
N ALA A 117 -45.62 36.72 -20.26
CA ALA A 117 -47.02 37.08 -20.11
C ALA A 117 -47.45 37.08 -18.61
N PRO A 118 -48.44 37.90 -18.22
CA PRO A 118 -48.80 38.10 -16.82
C PRO A 118 -49.38 36.80 -16.25
N GLY A 119 -48.63 36.11 -15.37
CA GLY A 119 -49.14 34.93 -14.66
C GLY A 119 -48.13 33.92 -14.11
N ALA A 120 -46.84 34.01 -14.43
CA ALA A 120 -45.85 33.00 -13.99
C ALA A 120 -44.62 33.62 -13.29
N ALA A 121 -44.81 34.13 -12.06
CA ALA A 121 -43.67 34.35 -11.17
C ALA A 121 -43.26 33.00 -10.58
N SER A 122 -42.51 32.18 -11.34
CA SER A 122 -41.87 31.01 -10.75
C SER A 122 -40.66 31.50 -9.94
N GLU A 123 -40.85 31.78 -8.65
CA GLU A 123 -39.71 31.99 -7.76
C GLU A 123 -38.85 30.72 -7.78
N ASP A 124 -37.62 30.83 -8.30
CA ASP A 124 -36.69 29.72 -8.31
C ASP A 124 -36.35 29.33 -6.86
N GLN A 125 -36.60 28.08 -6.51
CA GLN A 125 -36.36 27.58 -5.17
C GLN A 125 -34.85 27.43 -4.98
N VAL A 126 -34.23 28.34 -4.21
CA VAL A 126 -32.79 28.30 -3.98
C VAL A 126 -32.45 27.38 -2.81
N MET A 127 -31.48 26.49 -3.02
CA MET A 127 -30.88 25.64 -2.01
C MET A 127 -29.50 26.19 -1.64
N LEU A 128 -29.33 26.58 -0.37
CA LEU A 128 -28.09 27.12 0.17
C LEU A 128 -27.26 26.00 0.80
N ILE A 129 -26.09 25.73 0.22
CA ILE A 129 -25.18 24.68 0.65
C ILE A 129 -23.92 25.32 1.22
N PHE A 130 -23.76 25.27 2.54
CA PHE A 130 -22.56 25.73 3.21
C PHE A 130 -21.46 24.68 3.10
N TYR A 131 -20.25 25.10 2.72
CA TYR A 131 -19.10 24.22 2.70
C TYR A 131 -17.87 24.85 3.35
N ASP A 132 -17.00 23.98 3.88
CA ASP A 132 -15.71 24.39 4.44
C ASP A 132 -14.68 24.45 3.30
N GLN A 133 -14.30 25.67 2.93
CA GLN A 133 -13.44 25.96 1.78
C GLN A 133 -12.07 25.29 1.88
N ARG A 134 -11.47 25.27 3.08
CA ARG A 134 -10.17 24.61 3.32
C ARG A 134 -10.26 23.12 3.05
N LYS A 135 -11.33 22.49 3.55
CA LYS A 135 -11.50 21.03 3.43
C LYS A 135 -11.71 20.63 1.98
N VAL A 136 -12.52 21.38 1.23
CA VAL A 136 -12.76 21.11 -0.21
C VAL A 136 -11.49 21.35 -1.03
N LEU A 137 -10.77 22.46 -0.81
CA LEU A 137 -9.51 22.78 -1.49
C LEU A 137 -8.46 21.67 -1.35
N LEU A 138 -8.33 21.09 -0.15
CA LEU A 138 -7.29 20.09 0.16
C LEU A 138 -7.73 18.64 -0.09
N SER A 139 -8.98 18.42 -0.47
CA SER A 139 -9.55 17.09 -0.63
C SER A 139 -9.33 16.51 -2.02
N GLN A 140 -8.99 15.22 -2.06
CA GLN A 140 -8.90 14.44 -3.29
C GLN A 140 -10.13 13.52 -3.37
N LEU A 141 -10.98 13.77 -4.35
CA LEU A 141 -12.18 12.97 -4.59
C LEU A 141 -11.79 11.65 -5.28
N HIS A 142 -12.09 10.52 -4.65
CA HIS A 142 -11.84 9.21 -5.21
C HIS A 142 -13.06 8.74 -6.01
N PRO A 143 -12.88 8.04 -7.15
CA PRO A 143 -14.00 7.48 -7.87
C PRO A 143 -14.77 6.47 -6.98
N PRO A 144 -16.11 6.40 -7.12
CA PRO A 144 -16.89 5.38 -6.43
C PRO A 144 -16.37 3.99 -6.80
N ALA A 145 -16.38 3.05 -5.83
CA ALA A 145 -16.11 1.65 -6.15
C ALA A 145 -17.21 1.23 -7.11
N ALA A 146 -16.85 0.63 -8.25
CA ALA A 146 -17.75 -0.29 -8.90
C ALA A 146 -18.05 -1.39 -7.88
N LEU A 147 -19.22 -1.32 -7.25
CA LEU A 147 -19.78 -2.46 -6.55
C LEU A 147 -20.00 -3.54 -7.61
N PRO A 148 -19.64 -4.80 -7.36
CA PRO A 148 -20.21 -5.89 -8.12
C PRO A 148 -21.70 -5.92 -7.78
N ASP A 149 -22.51 -5.63 -8.78
CA ASP A 149 -23.97 -5.72 -8.81
C ASP A 149 -24.81 -4.64 -8.07
N HIS A 150 -25.78 -4.15 -8.85
CA HIS A 150 -26.95 -3.32 -8.57
C HIS A 150 -26.85 -1.78 -8.61
N GLN A 151 -27.58 -1.25 -9.61
CA GLN A 151 -28.08 0.12 -9.82
C GLN A 151 -27.09 1.19 -10.33
N ALA A 152 -26.50 0.90 -11.49
CA ALA A 152 -26.00 1.92 -12.41
C ALA A 152 -27.17 2.53 -13.22
N GLY A 153 -27.87 3.51 -12.65
CA GLY A 153 -28.91 4.28 -13.34
C GLY A 153 -28.78 5.78 -13.08
N ASP A 154 -28.75 6.18 -11.81
CA ASP A 154 -28.94 7.61 -11.45
C ASP A 154 -27.73 8.27 -10.76
N ALA A 155 -26.66 7.53 -10.48
CA ALA A 155 -25.52 8.04 -9.68
C ALA A 155 -24.46 8.82 -10.49
N SER A 156 -24.43 8.71 -11.83
CA SER A 156 -23.36 9.27 -12.67
C SER A 156 -23.45 10.79 -12.88
N ALA A 157 -24.66 11.35 -12.99
CA ALA A 157 -24.88 12.78 -13.19
C ALA A 157 -24.57 13.61 -11.92
N SER A 158 -24.89 13.08 -10.74
CA SER A 158 -24.66 13.77 -9.46
C SER A 158 -23.18 13.74 -9.03
N THR A 159 -22.44 12.69 -9.39
CA THR A 159 -20.99 12.56 -9.09
C THR A 159 -20.14 13.47 -9.98
N GLY A 160 -20.46 13.62 -11.27
CA GLY A 160 -19.79 14.60 -12.15
C GLY A 160 -19.90 16.03 -11.63
N GLY A 161 -21.00 16.33 -10.93
CA GLY A 161 -21.26 17.64 -10.35
C GLY A 161 -20.41 18.07 -9.19
N LEU A 162 -20.34 17.20 -8.20
CA LEU A 162 -19.47 17.41 -7.06
C LEU A 162 -18.01 17.45 -7.51
N ALA A 163 -17.61 16.61 -8.49
CA ALA A 163 -16.28 16.70 -9.07
C ALA A 163 -15.98 18.08 -9.67
N ALA A 164 -16.91 18.67 -10.43
CA ALA A 164 -16.76 20.01 -11.00
C ALA A 164 -16.64 21.11 -9.92
N ILE A 165 -17.35 20.98 -8.79
CA ILE A 165 -17.27 21.91 -7.66
C ILE A 165 -15.89 21.82 -6.99
N PHE A 166 -15.42 20.62 -6.71
CA PHE A 166 -14.10 20.40 -6.10
C PHE A 166 -12.98 20.87 -7.03
N ASP A 167 -13.08 20.58 -8.33
CA ASP A 167 -12.13 21.04 -9.35
C ASP A 167 -12.11 22.57 -9.46
N THR A 168 -13.28 23.22 -9.41
CA THR A 168 -13.40 24.69 -9.40
C THR A 168 -12.67 25.28 -8.19
N VAL A 169 -12.93 24.79 -6.98
CA VAL A 169 -12.26 25.28 -5.76
C VAL A 169 -10.75 24.99 -5.80
N ALA A 170 -10.34 23.82 -6.28
CA ALA A 170 -8.93 23.42 -6.39
C ALA A 170 -8.13 24.30 -7.36
N ARG A 171 -8.70 24.62 -8.54
CA ARG A 171 -8.03 25.45 -9.55
C ARG A 171 -7.99 26.93 -9.20
N SER A 172 -8.90 27.39 -8.36
CA SER A 172 -8.93 28.77 -7.85
C SER A 172 -7.96 29.02 -6.68
N GLU A 173 -6.99 28.12 -6.43
CA GLU A 173 -5.98 28.30 -5.37
C GLU A 173 -5.20 29.61 -5.50
N SER A 174 -5.00 30.12 -6.72
CA SER A 174 -4.32 31.40 -6.97
C SER A 174 -5.02 32.57 -6.27
N LEU A 175 -6.36 32.58 -6.28
CA LEU A 175 -7.18 33.60 -5.62
C LEU A 175 -6.92 33.62 -4.10
N PHE A 176 -6.72 32.45 -3.49
CA PHE A 176 -6.53 32.32 -2.05
C PHE A 176 -5.09 32.63 -1.59
N ARG A 177 -4.11 32.53 -2.50
CA ARG A 177 -2.70 32.78 -2.20
C ARG A 177 -2.28 34.22 -2.42
N SER A 178 -2.97 34.96 -3.31
CA SER A 178 -2.66 36.35 -3.62
C SER A 178 -2.95 37.31 -2.47
N ASP A 179 -3.93 37.00 -1.61
CA ASP A 179 -4.41 37.90 -0.56
C ASP A 179 -3.85 37.54 0.83
N ARG A 180 -2.53 37.29 0.89
CA ARG A 180 -1.90 36.72 2.10
C ARG A 180 -1.73 37.71 3.26
N PHE A 181 -1.98 39.00 3.01
CA PHE A 181 -1.75 40.11 3.96
C PHE A 181 -2.75 41.27 3.82
N ASP A 182 -3.88 41.07 3.13
CA ASP A 182 -4.82 42.15 2.77
C ASP A 182 -4.16 43.35 2.05
N GLU A 183 -2.94 43.17 1.50
CA GLU A 183 -2.15 44.19 0.80
C GLU A 183 -2.61 44.39 -0.66
N GLY A 184 -3.67 43.70 -1.09
CA GLY A 184 -4.26 43.84 -2.41
C GLY A 184 -5.07 45.13 -2.58
N PRO A 185 -5.30 45.58 -3.84
CA PRO A 185 -6.17 46.73 -4.13
C PRO A 185 -7.65 46.47 -3.77
N VAL A 186 -8.02 45.21 -3.54
CA VAL A 186 -9.39 44.76 -3.22
C VAL A 186 -9.31 43.83 -2.01
N ARG A 187 -10.09 44.12 -0.97
CA ARG A 187 -10.20 43.26 0.22
C ARG A 187 -11.13 42.08 -0.04
N LEU A 188 -10.66 40.86 0.14
CA LEU A 188 -11.46 39.64 -0.04
C LEU A 188 -11.62 38.90 1.29
N SER A 189 -12.81 38.35 1.53
CA SER A 189 -12.99 37.30 2.54
C SER A 189 -13.07 35.94 1.86
N HIS A 190 -12.02 35.16 2.08
CA HIS A 190 -11.94 33.74 1.77
C HIS A 190 -11.16 33.03 2.88
N TRP A 191 -11.04 31.71 2.81
CA TRP A 191 -10.12 31.00 3.69
C TRP A 191 -8.68 31.48 3.45
N GLN A 192 -8.13 32.22 4.40
CA GLN A 192 -6.71 32.55 4.45
C GLN A 192 -5.97 31.40 5.14
N SER A 193 -4.84 30.95 4.59
CA SER A 193 -3.97 30.06 5.35
C SER A 193 -3.55 30.83 6.60
N GLU A 194 -3.80 30.32 7.82
CA GLU A 194 -3.29 30.93 9.06
C GLU A 194 -1.86 31.42 8.82
N GLY A 195 -1.75 32.74 8.68
CA GLY A 195 -0.59 33.41 8.13
C GLY A 195 0.43 33.62 9.22
N VAL A 196 0.88 32.55 9.88
CA VAL A 196 1.98 32.61 10.84
C VAL A 196 2.70 31.26 10.77
N GLU A 197 3.98 31.29 10.39
CA GLU A 197 4.91 30.16 10.44
C GLU A 197 4.71 29.02 9.43
N ALA A 198 4.90 29.32 8.14
CA ALA A 198 5.86 28.45 7.45
C ALA A 198 7.20 28.73 8.14
N SER A 199 7.50 27.98 9.21
CA SER A 199 8.75 28.07 9.96
C SER A 199 9.87 28.26 8.94
N ILE A 200 10.82 29.16 9.22
CA ILE A 200 12.01 29.35 8.38
C ILE A 200 12.61 27.99 7.98
N LEU A 201 12.47 26.98 8.84
CA LEU A 201 12.81 25.58 8.60
C LEU A 201 12.08 24.93 7.42
N VAL A 202 10.77 25.16 7.23
CA VAL A 202 9.99 24.59 6.12
C VAL A 202 10.41 25.20 4.79
N GLU A 203 10.62 26.52 4.74
CA GLU A 203 11.06 27.18 3.50
C GLU A 203 12.54 26.86 3.19
N LEU A 204 13.40 26.77 4.23
CA LEU A 204 14.77 26.27 4.09
C LEU A 204 14.78 24.81 3.62
N ALA A 205 13.97 23.93 4.20
CA ALA A 205 13.87 22.53 3.78
C ALA A 205 13.38 22.41 2.33
N LYS A 206 12.43 23.26 1.91
CA LYS A 206 11.98 23.33 0.52
C LYS A 206 13.11 23.76 -0.41
N ARG A 207 13.87 24.81 -0.06
CA ARG A 207 15.03 25.25 -0.85
C ARG A 207 16.16 24.22 -0.88
N ALA A 208 16.41 23.52 0.22
CA ALA A 208 17.42 22.46 0.32
C ALA A 208 17.00 21.14 -0.36
N SER A 209 15.69 20.86 -0.46
CA SER A 209 15.19 19.59 -1.00
C SER A 209 15.62 19.32 -2.44
N GLY A 210 15.67 20.36 -3.28
CA GLY A 210 16.12 20.26 -4.67
C GLY A 210 17.57 19.77 -4.82
N PRO A 211 18.57 20.50 -4.29
CA PRO A 211 19.97 20.08 -4.39
C PRO A 211 20.25 18.76 -3.68
N VAL A 212 19.62 18.51 -2.52
CA VAL A 212 19.77 17.23 -1.80
C VAL A 212 19.23 16.06 -2.63
N CYS A 213 18.07 16.22 -3.27
CA CYS A 213 17.50 15.22 -4.15
C CYS A 213 18.42 14.92 -5.35
N LEU A 214 19.01 15.96 -5.95
CA LEU A 214 19.93 15.81 -7.08
C LEU A 214 21.24 15.10 -6.67
N LEU A 215 21.81 15.44 -5.52
CA LEU A 215 22.99 14.76 -4.98
C LEU A 215 22.71 13.28 -4.68
N LEU A 216 21.59 12.99 -4.02
CA LEU A 216 21.18 11.62 -3.71
C LEU A 216 20.88 10.81 -4.99
N ALA A 217 20.22 11.41 -5.97
CA ALA A 217 19.99 10.78 -7.28
C ALA A 217 21.31 10.46 -8.00
N CYS A 218 22.30 11.33 -7.91
CA CYS A 218 23.64 11.09 -8.46
C CYS A 218 24.36 9.94 -7.75
N LEU A 219 24.31 9.89 -6.41
CA LEU A 219 24.88 8.78 -5.64
C LEU A 219 24.19 7.45 -5.95
N LEU A 220 22.85 7.45 -6.04
CA LEU A 220 22.08 6.26 -6.37
C LEU A 220 22.34 5.78 -7.80
N SER A 221 22.54 6.69 -8.76
CA SER A 221 22.89 6.31 -10.13
C SER A 221 24.28 5.67 -10.21
N LEU A 222 25.25 6.15 -9.43
CA LEU A 222 26.58 5.53 -9.30
C LEU A 222 26.49 4.11 -8.71
N VAL A 223 25.70 3.93 -7.64
CA VAL A 223 25.48 2.61 -7.02
C VAL A 223 24.77 1.67 -8.00
N SER A 224 23.75 2.17 -8.70
CA SER A 224 23.05 1.39 -9.73
C SER A 224 24.00 0.98 -10.87
N ALA A 225 24.86 1.89 -11.34
CA ALA A 225 25.86 1.60 -12.37
C ALA A 225 26.89 0.56 -11.90
N ALA A 226 27.35 0.65 -10.64
CA ALA A 226 28.23 -0.34 -10.04
C ALA A 226 27.56 -1.73 -9.94
N SER A 227 26.29 -1.78 -9.53
CA SER A 227 25.51 -3.03 -9.46
C SER A 227 25.23 -3.66 -10.84
N ALA A 228 25.15 -2.83 -11.88
CA ALA A 228 24.98 -3.28 -13.27
C ALA A 228 26.29 -3.75 -13.93
N CYS A 229 27.42 -3.60 -13.24
CA CYS A 229 28.74 -4.01 -13.73
C CYS A 229 28.75 -5.50 -14.11
N ARG A 230 29.44 -5.82 -15.21
CA ARG A 230 29.47 -7.18 -15.78
C ARG A 230 29.94 -8.23 -14.77
N VAL A 231 30.81 -7.86 -13.84
CA VAL A 231 31.34 -8.76 -12.79
C VAL A 231 30.23 -9.36 -11.92
N PHE A 232 29.21 -8.58 -11.54
CA PHE A 232 28.09 -9.08 -10.73
C PHE A 232 27.10 -9.95 -11.52
N LYS A 233 27.16 -9.89 -12.85
CA LYS A 233 26.35 -10.74 -13.74
C LYS A 233 27.02 -12.09 -14.06
N LEU A 234 28.31 -12.23 -13.76
CA LEU A 234 29.03 -13.50 -13.94
C LEU A 234 28.61 -14.52 -12.88
N TRP A 235 28.64 -15.79 -13.27
CA TRP A 235 28.54 -16.90 -12.34
C TRP A 235 29.82 -16.98 -11.49
N PRO A 236 29.77 -17.20 -10.16
CA PRO A 236 28.63 -17.64 -9.33
C PRO A 236 27.82 -16.51 -8.67
N LEU A 237 28.25 -15.25 -8.78
CA LEU A 237 27.65 -14.12 -8.08
C LEU A 237 26.19 -13.87 -8.49
N SER A 238 25.87 -14.01 -9.78
CA SER A 238 24.49 -13.90 -10.26
C SER A 238 23.58 -15.00 -9.70
N PHE A 239 24.11 -16.21 -9.48
CA PHE A 239 23.36 -17.29 -8.85
C PHE A 239 23.11 -17.01 -7.37
N LEU A 240 24.12 -16.58 -6.61
CA LEU A 240 23.97 -16.17 -5.21
C LEU A 240 22.98 -15.00 -5.08
N GLY A 241 23.16 -13.94 -5.86
CA GLY A 241 22.28 -12.77 -5.84
C GLY A 241 20.82 -13.13 -6.16
N SER A 242 20.61 -14.12 -7.05
CA SER A 242 19.27 -14.63 -7.35
C SER A 242 18.67 -15.53 -6.28
N LYS A 243 19.42 -15.94 -5.24
CA LYS A 243 18.97 -16.87 -4.20
C LYS A 243 18.87 -16.24 -2.82
N LEU A 244 19.76 -15.33 -2.48
CA LEU A 244 19.77 -14.64 -1.19
C LEU A 244 18.60 -13.65 -1.08
N SER A 245 17.90 -13.69 0.05
CA SER A 245 16.81 -12.75 0.33
C SER A 245 17.33 -11.32 0.50
N THR A 246 18.56 -11.19 0.99
CA THR A 246 19.23 -9.90 1.22
C THR A 246 19.46 -9.11 -0.07
N CYS A 247 19.95 -9.78 -1.12
CA CYS A 247 20.18 -9.15 -2.41
C CYS A 247 18.87 -8.67 -3.05
N GLU A 248 17.79 -9.45 -2.93
CA GLU A 248 16.46 -9.09 -3.41
C GLU A 248 15.91 -7.85 -2.68
N GLN A 249 15.99 -7.85 -1.35
CA GLN A 249 15.51 -6.73 -0.53
C GLN A 249 16.34 -5.45 -0.74
N LEU A 250 17.66 -5.58 -0.87
CA LEU A 250 18.54 -4.43 -1.13
C LEU A 250 18.28 -3.83 -2.51
N ARG A 251 18.08 -4.67 -3.55
CA ARG A 251 17.70 -4.22 -4.88
C ARG A 251 16.36 -3.50 -4.86
N HIS A 252 15.36 -4.07 -4.17
CA HIS A 252 14.07 -3.42 -4.01
C HIS A 252 14.20 -2.05 -3.35
N ARG A 253 14.93 -1.94 -2.25
CA ARG A 253 15.18 -0.65 -1.56
C ARG A 253 15.90 0.35 -2.45
N LEU A 254 16.86 -0.08 -3.27
CA LEU A 254 17.55 0.77 -4.23
C LEU A 254 16.58 1.33 -5.29
N GLU A 255 15.68 0.49 -5.82
CA GLU A 255 14.62 0.93 -6.75
C GLU A 255 13.66 1.93 -6.10
N GLN A 256 13.24 1.69 -4.85
CA GLN A 256 12.37 2.61 -4.11
C GLN A 256 13.04 3.97 -3.91
N LEU A 257 14.31 4.00 -3.46
CA LEU A 257 15.08 5.22 -3.29
C LEU A 257 15.26 5.97 -4.61
N THR A 258 15.53 5.25 -5.70
CA THR A 258 15.67 5.84 -7.04
C THR A 258 14.37 6.50 -7.51
N LEU A 259 13.20 5.89 -7.25
CA LEU A 259 11.90 6.46 -7.57
C LEU A 259 11.52 7.66 -6.67
N ILE A 260 11.93 7.66 -5.40
CA ILE A 260 11.70 8.77 -4.47
C ILE A 260 12.53 9.99 -4.90
N PHE A 261 13.81 9.79 -5.19
CA PHE A 261 14.75 10.86 -5.56
C PHE A 261 14.80 11.14 -7.06
N SER A 262 13.87 10.59 -7.86
CA SER A 262 13.76 10.94 -9.28
C SER A 262 13.48 12.44 -9.45
N THR A 263 14.18 13.10 -10.37
CA THR A 263 13.99 14.53 -10.68
C THR A 263 12.65 14.85 -11.36
N GLN A 264 11.88 13.83 -11.76
CA GLN A 264 10.56 14.00 -12.37
C GLN A 264 9.51 14.43 -11.34
N LYS A 265 8.87 15.58 -11.61
CA LYS A 265 7.71 16.06 -10.86
C LYS A 265 6.55 15.09 -11.06
N ALA A 266 5.90 14.66 -9.97
CA ALA A 266 4.70 13.84 -10.04
C ALA A 266 3.60 14.61 -10.81
N THR A 267 3.07 14.00 -11.88
CA THR A 267 2.01 14.60 -12.69
C THR A 267 0.65 14.39 -12.03
N ASP A 268 0.47 13.25 -11.36
CA ASP A 268 -0.80 12.85 -10.74
C ASP A 268 -0.77 12.83 -9.20
N PRO A 269 -1.91 13.13 -8.54
CA PRO A 269 -2.02 13.07 -7.08
C PRO A 269 -1.80 11.65 -6.51
N THR A 270 -2.09 10.62 -7.31
CA THR A 270 -1.89 9.20 -6.96
C THR A 270 -0.40 8.85 -6.93
N GLU A 271 0.39 9.35 -7.89
CA GLU A 271 1.85 9.20 -7.90
C GLU A 271 2.51 9.91 -6.73
N LEU A 272 2.03 11.12 -6.39
CA LEU A 272 2.48 11.84 -5.20
C LEU A 272 2.23 11.02 -3.94
N MET A 273 1.03 10.47 -3.78
CA MET A 273 0.70 9.61 -2.65
C MET A 273 1.57 8.36 -2.60
N ARG A 274 1.88 7.76 -3.76
CA ARG A 274 2.78 6.61 -3.88
C ARG A 274 4.20 6.98 -3.42
N LYS A 275 4.78 8.06 -3.95
CA LYS A 275 6.13 8.53 -3.54
C LYS A 275 6.18 8.85 -2.05
N ALA A 276 5.14 9.47 -1.49
CA ALA A 276 5.04 9.78 -0.07
C ALA A 276 4.92 8.52 0.81
N ASN A 277 4.09 7.55 0.42
CA ASN A 277 4.00 6.24 1.08
C ASN A 277 5.36 5.52 1.09
N MET A 278 6.07 5.54 -0.04
CA MET A 278 7.40 4.93 -0.16
C MET A 278 8.42 5.62 0.76
N LEU A 279 8.46 6.95 0.76
CA LEU A 279 9.36 7.72 1.62
C LEU A 279 9.11 7.43 3.10
N VAL A 280 7.84 7.46 3.54
CA VAL A 280 7.50 7.17 4.94
C VAL A 280 7.78 5.72 5.32
N SER A 281 7.55 4.77 4.40
CA SER A 281 7.91 3.35 4.63
C SER A 281 9.41 3.18 4.84
N VAL A 282 10.25 3.79 3.98
CA VAL A 282 11.72 3.75 4.12
C VAL A 282 12.17 4.41 5.42
N LEU A 283 11.64 5.59 5.76
CA LEU A 283 11.99 6.28 7.01
C LEU A 283 11.60 5.46 8.24
N LEU A 284 10.41 4.84 8.24
CA LEU A 284 10.00 3.98 9.34
C LEU A 284 10.89 2.74 9.42
N ASP A 285 11.21 2.11 8.30
CA ASP A 285 12.06 0.92 8.25
C ASP A 285 13.45 1.20 8.83
N VAL A 286 14.06 2.32 8.45
CA VAL A 286 15.33 2.80 9.03
C VAL A 286 15.18 3.12 10.52
N ALA A 287 14.11 3.81 10.92
CA ALA A 287 13.87 4.12 12.34
C ALA A 287 13.73 2.83 13.18
N LEU A 288 12.96 1.85 12.71
CA LEU A 288 12.83 0.54 13.36
C LEU A 288 14.17 -0.21 13.39
N GLY A 289 14.97 -0.10 12.33
CA GLY A 289 16.32 -0.64 12.25
C GLY A 289 17.28 -0.01 13.28
N LEU A 290 17.25 1.31 13.47
CA LEU A 290 18.02 2.01 14.49
C LEU A 290 17.55 1.67 15.92
N VAL A 291 16.24 1.51 16.12
CA VAL A 291 15.69 1.01 17.38
C VAL A 291 16.18 -0.42 17.65
N LEU A 292 16.20 -1.30 16.65
CA LEU A 292 16.76 -2.64 16.78
C LEU A 292 18.26 -2.60 17.10
N LEU A 293 19.04 -1.79 16.39
CA LEU A 293 20.48 -1.63 16.60
C LEU A 293 20.77 -1.17 18.03
N SER A 294 20.08 -0.12 18.50
CA SER A 294 20.26 0.42 19.84
C SER A 294 19.84 -0.59 20.91
N TRP A 295 18.75 -1.32 20.68
CA TRP A 295 18.32 -2.40 21.56
C TRP A 295 19.35 -3.53 21.65
N LEU A 296 19.99 -3.86 20.53
CA LEU A 296 20.95 -4.96 20.39
C LEU A 296 22.34 -4.61 20.96
N HIS A 297 22.78 -3.35 20.85
CA HIS A 297 24.02 -2.87 21.47
C HIS A 297 23.88 -2.60 22.97
N ARG A 298 22.67 -2.22 23.43
CA ARG A 298 22.43 -1.91 24.83
C ARG A 298 22.69 -3.14 25.71
N LYS A 299 23.56 -2.98 26.73
CA LYS A 299 23.97 -4.04 27.67
C LYS A 299 24.71 -5.22 27.03
N ASN A 300 25.40 -5.01 25.91
CA ASN A 300 26.16 -6.04 25.19
C ASN A 300 25.34 -7.31 24.86
N ARG A 301 24.07 -7.14 24.45
CA ARG A 301 23.22 -8.29 24.09
C ARG A 301 23.74 -9.06 22.87
N LEU A 302 24.51 -8.42 21.99
CA LEU A 302 25.22 -9.08 20.89
C LEU A 302 26.17 -10.17 21.38
N GLY A 303 27.02 -9.85 22.36
CA GLY A 303 27.90 -10.84 22.98
C GLY A 303 27.10 -11.97 23.63
N GLN A 304 26.05 -11.63 24.39
CA GLN A 304 25.17 -12.63 25.02
C GLN A 304 24.49 -13.56 23.99
N LEU A 305 24.06 -13.02 22.85
CA LEU A 305 23.48 -13.80 21.75
C LEU A 305 24.53 -14.71 21.09
N ALA A 306 25.76 -14.22 20.91
CA ALA A 306 26.87 -15.00 20.37
C ALA A 306 27.23 -16.17 21.31
N ASP A 307 27.38 -15.87 22.60
CA ASP A 307 27.69 -16.84 23.66
C ASP A 307 26.58 -17.89 23.82
N ALA A 308 25.32 -17.51 23.60
CA ALA A 308 24.18 -18.42 23.66
C ALA A 308 24.01 -19.26 22.38
N LEU A 309 24.58 -18.87 21.24
CA LEU A 309 24.33 -19.54 19.97
C LEU A 309 24.92 -20.96 19.93
N VAL A 310 26.12 -21.15 20.47
CA VAL A 310 26.79 -22.46 20.51
C VAL A 310 26.06 -23.43 21.45
N PRO A 311 25.74 -23.08 22.72
CA PRO A 311 24.94 -23.94 23.59
C PRO A 311 23.55 -24.29 23.03
N VAL A 312 22.89 -23.36 22.33
CA VAL A 312 21.61 -23.64 21.66
C VAL A 312 21.82 -24.62 20.51
N ALA A 313 22.89 -24.48 19.72
CA ALA A 313 23.22 -25.43 18.66
C ALA A 313 23.54 -26.82 19.22
N ASP A 314 24.26 -26.91 20.35
CA ASP A 314 24.52 -28.16 21.07
C ASP A 314 23.22 -28.82 21.52
N HIS A 315 22.34 -28.06 22.16
CA HIS A 315 21.05 -28.58 22.60
C HIS A 315 20.20 -29.09 21.42
N VAL A 316 20.18 -28.37 20.29
CA VAL A 316 19.49 -28.82 19.08
C VAL A 316 20.14 -30.10 18.52
N ALA A 317 21.48 -30.19 18.53
CA ALA A 317 22.20 -31.39 18.11
C ALA A 317 21.82 -32.59 18.96
N GLU A 318 21.81 -32.45 20.29
CA GLU A 318 21.44 -33.49 21.24
C GLU A 318 19.99 -33.96 21.04
N GLN A 319 19.04 -33.04 20.85
CA GLN A 319 17.65 -33.39 20.58
C GLN A 319 17.50 -34.15 19.25
N LEU A 320 18.21 -33.74 18.20
CA LEU A 320 18.22 -34.47 16.92
C LEU A 320 18.88 -35.86 17.06
N GLN A 321 19.95 -35.98 17.83
CA GLN A 321 20.62 -37.26 18.11
C GLN A 321 19.70 -38.20 18.89
N HIS A 322 19.05 -37.72 19.95
CA HIS A 322 18.10 -38.49 20.73
C HIS A 322 16.90 -38.93 19.88
N LEU A 323 16.37 -38.04 19.03
CA LEU A 323 15.30 -38.37 18.09
C LEU A 323 15.73 -39.48 17.10
N LEU A 324 16.95 -39.42 16.57
CA LEU A 324 17.50 -40.47 15.70
C LEU A 324 17.74 -41.78 16.45
N GLN A 325 18.24 -41.74 17.68
CA GLN A 325 18.43 -42.93 18.51
C GLN A 325 17.09 -43.59 18.85
N TRP A 326 16.07 -42.78 19.16
CA TRP A 326 14.69 -43.25 19.37
C TRP A 326 14.13 -43.91 18.10
N LEU A 327 14.38 -43.29 16.94
CA LEU A 327 14.01 -43.80 15.63
C LEU A 327 14.71 -45.13 15.30
N MET A 328 15.98 -45.29 15.72
CA MET A 328 16.78 -46.52 15.57
C MET A 328 16.36 -47.70 16.46
N GLY A 329 15.46 -47.44 17.43
CA GLY A 329 15.02 -48.39 18.44
C GLY A 329 13.75 -49.15 18.02
N ALA A 330 12.62 -48.71 18.55
CA ALA A 330 11.29 -49.22 18.27
C ALA A 330 10.26 -48.07 18.42
N PRO A 331 10.29 -47.08 17.54
CA PRO A 331 9.45 -45.89 17.64
C PRO A 331 7.97 -46.30 17.57
N ALA A 332 7.19 -45.87 18.57
CA ALA A 332 5.76 -46.16 18.67
C ALA A 332 5.38 -47.66 18.54
N GLY A 333 6.30 -48.58 18.86
CA GLY A 333 6.09 -50.02 18.74
C GLY A 333 6.15 -50.58 17.31
N LEU A 334 6.52 -49.76 16.32
CA LEU A 334 6.72 -50.21 14.94
C LEU A 334 8.00 -51.05 14.83
N LYS A 335 7.87 -52.30 14.35
CA LYS A 335 9.01 -53.18 14.08
C LYS A 335 9.70 -52.74 12.79
N MET A 336 10.76 -51.95 12.93
CA MET A 336 11.58 -51.48 11.81
C MET A 336 12.61 -52.52 11.37
N ASN A 337 13.08 -52.38 10.12
CA ASN A 337 14.17 -53.21 9.62
C ASN A 337 15.49 -52.74 10.23
N ARG A 338 16.05 -53.54 11.14
CA ARG A 338 17.25 -53.19 11.93
C ARG A 338 18.47 -52.84 11.07
N ALA A 339 18.70 -53.55 9.97
CA ALA A 339 19.88 -53.31 9.13
C ALA A 339 19.79 -51.96 8.42
N LEU A 340 18.65 -51.67 7.79
CA LEU A 340 18.43 -50.39 7.11
C LEU A 340 18.46 -49.21 8.10
N ASP A 341 17.80 -49.39 9.23
CA ASP A 341 17.68 -48.38 10.27
C ASP A 341 19.05 -48.03 10.91
N GLN A 342 19.91 -49.03 11.14
CA GLN A 342 21.28 -48.79 11.59
C GLN A 342 22.11 -48.01 10.57
N VAL A 343 21.98 -48.32 9.28
CA VAL A 343 22.71 -47.61 8.21
C VAL A 343 22.24 -46.17 8.09
N LEU A 344 20.93 -45.93 8.04
CA LEU A 344 20.35 -44.59 7.95
C LEU A 344 20.68 -43.77 9.20
N GLY A 345 20.49 -44.34 10.39
CA GLY A 345 20.77 -43.68 11.66
C GLY A 345 22.23 -43.25 11.78
N ARG A 346 23.19 -44.14 11.50
CA ARG A 346 24.62 -43.79 11.49
C ARG A 346 24.96 -42.71 10.47
N PHE A 347 24.36 -42.78 9.27
CA PHE A 347 24.56 -41.77 8.23
C PHE A 347 24.09 -40.38 8.69
N PHE A 348 22.88 -40.25 9.25
CA PHE A 348 22.38 -38.95 9.70
C PHE A 348 23.07 -38.45 10.96
N LEU A 349 23.40 -39.33 11.91
CA LEU A 349 24.19 -38.98 13.10
C LEU A 349 25.55 -38.40 12.71
N TYR A 350 26.25 -39.02 11.74
CA TYR A 350 27.53 -38.51 11.24
C TYR A 350 27.39 -37.07 10.69
N HIS A 351 26.33 -36.78 9.95
CA HIS A 351 26.10 -35.43 9.43
C HIS A 351 25.78 -34.40 10.53
N ILE A 352 25.07 -34.81 11.60
CA ILE A 352 24.85 -33.93 12.76
C ILE A 352 26.19 -33.64 13.47
N HIS A 353 27.04 -34.66 13.66
CA HIS A 353 28.38 -34.48 14.23
C HIS A 353 29.27 -33.56 13.39
N LEU A 354 29.18 -33.67 12.07
CA LEU A 354 29.88 -32.79 11.15
C LEU A 354 29.35 -31.36 11.26
N TRP A 355 28.03 -31.17 11.28
CA TRP A 355 27.41 -29.85 11.43
C TRP A 355 27.81 -29.17 12.75
N ILE A 356 27.69 -29.86 13.89
CA ILE A 356 28.02 -29.26 15.19
C ILE A 356 29.52 -28.96 15.30
N SER A 357 30.39 -29.81 14.74
CA SER A 357 31.83 -29.55 14.63
C SER A 357 32.13 -28.27 13.83
N TYR A 358 31.40 -28.03 12.72
CA TYR A 358 31.53 -26.78 11.97
C TYR A 358 31.07 -25.55 12.75
N ILE A 359 29.99 -25.64 13.52
CA ILE A 359 29.53 -24.53 14.38
C ILE A 359 30.59 -24.19 15.43
N HIS A 360 31.18 -25.20 16.08
CA HIS A 360 32.29 -24.98 17.02
C HIS A 360 33.50 -24.33 16.36
N LEU A 361 33.87 -24.75 15.15
CA LEU A 361 34.95 -24.13 14.38
C LEU A 361 34.65 -22.67 14.04
N MET A 362 33.38 -22.34 13.81
CA MET A 362 32.93 -20.98 13.51
C MET A 362 32.71 -20.11 14.75
N SER A 363 32.68 -20.68 15.95
CA SER A 363 32.49 -19.99 17.24
C SER A 363 33.22 -18.65 17.36
N PRO A 364 34.55 -18.54 17.12
CA PRO A 364 35.27 -17.27 17.28
C PRO A 364 34.83 -16.17 16.29
N PHE A 365 34.13 -16.52 15.21
CA PHE A 365 33.64 -15.57 14.21
C PHE A 365 32.17 -15.17 14.42
N ILE A 366 31.41 -15.91 15.24
CA ILE A 366 29.96 -15.68 15.44
C ILE A 366 29.67 -14.28 15.95
N GLU A 367 30.42 -13.81 16.96
CA GLU A 367 30.24 -12.47 17.51
C GLU A 367 30.46 -11.38 16.45
N ARG A 368 31.51 -11.52 15.63
CA ARG A 368 31.81 -10.56 14.56
C ARG A 368 30.73 -10.58 13.47
N ILE A 369 30.21 -11.76 13.10
CA ILE A 369 29.11 -11.89 12.15
C ILE A 369 27.86 -11.20 12.71
N LEU A 370 27.48 -11.46 13.95
CA LEU A 370 26.33 -10.83 14.60
C LEU A 370 26.49 -9.32 14.73
N TRP A 371 27.71 -8.83 14.95
CA TRP A 371 27.99 -7.40 14.98
C TRP A 371 27.75 -6.74 13.61
N HIS A 372 28.18 -7.36 12.50
CA HIS A 372 27.88 -6.90 11.14
C HIS A 372 26.38 -6.99 10.81
N VAL A 373 25.69 -8.04 11.26
CA VAL A 373 24.22 -8.13 11.15
C VAL A 373 23.55 -6.99 11.91
N GLY A 374 24.00 -6.69 13.12
CA GLY A 374 23.54 -5.55 13.91
C GLY A 374 23.73 -4.23 13.17
N LEU A 375 24.93 -3.99 12.64
CA LEU A 375 25.26 -2.78 11.87
C LEU A 375 24.38 -2.62 10.61
N SER A 376 24.05 -3.72 9.94
CA SER A 376 23.17 -3.70 8.76
C SER A 376 21.77 -3.14 9.05
N ALA A 377 21.32 -3.20 10.32
CA ALA A 377 20.03 -2.63 10.72
C ALA A 377 19.98 -1.10 10.53
N CYS A 378 21.12 -0.41 10.41
CA CYS A 378 21.16 1.00 10.00
C CYS A 378 20.52 1.24 8.62
N LEU A 379 20.54 0.25 7.73
CA LEU A 379 19.95 0.32 6.40
C LEU A 379 18.43 0.04 6.41
N GLY A 380 17.89 -0.43 7.55
CA GLY A 380 16.48 -0.77 7.73
C GLY A 380 16.29 -2.10 8.46
N LEU A 381 15.17 -2.22 9.18
CA LEU A 381 14.75 -3.46 9.83
C LEU A 381 14.57 -4.59 8.81
N THR A 382 13.98 -4.30 7.65
CA THR A 382 13.75 -5.33 6.61
C THR A 382 15.04 -5.92 6.05
N VAL A 383 16.11 -5.12 5.94
CA VAL A 383 17.42 -5.61 5.51
C VAL A 383 18.00 -6.54 6.58
N ALA A 384 17.96 -6.16 7.86
CA ALA A 384 18.40 -7.02 8.95
C ALA A 384 17.62 -8.35 9.02
N LEU A 385 16.29 -8.31 8.85
CA LEU A 385 15.44 -9.50 8.79
C LEU A 385 15.76 -10.40 7.58
N SER A 386 16.08 -9.80 6.42
CA SER A 386 16.50 -10.56 5.24
C SER A 386 17.85 -11.28 5.45
N ILE A 387 18.80 -10.65 6.16
CA ILE A 387 20.06 -11.31 6.54
C ILE A 387 19.80 -12.44 7.53
N LEU A 388 18.94 -12.22 8.52
CA LEU A 388 18.54 -13.26 9.47
C LEU A 388 17.91 -14.46 8.76
N TRP A 389 17.08 -14.22 7.74
CA TRP A 389 16.50 -15.28 6.92
C TRP A 389 17.58 -16.12 6.21
N ASP A 390 18.58 -15.46 5.60
CA ASP A 390 19.71 -16.12 4.93
C ASP A 390 20.58 -16.91 5.94
N ILE A 391 20.83 -16.39 7.14
CA ILE A 391 21.55 -17.07 8.22
C ILE A 391 20.80 -18.33 8.68
N ILE A 392 19.49 -18.24 8.92
CA ILE A 392 18.66 -19.39 9.28
C ILE A 392 18.69 -20.45 8.17
N ALA A 393 18.62 -20.02 6.90
CA ALA A 393 18.71 -20.93 5.75
C ALA A 393 20.04 -21.70 5.73
N LEU A 394 21.15 -21.01 6.00
CA LEU A 394 22.47 -21.62 6.07
C LEU A 394 22.62 -22.56 7.27
N LEU A 395 22.21 -22.11 8.46
CA LEU A 395 22.31 -22.89 9.70
C LEU A 395 21.51 -24.20 9.62
N THR A 396 20.33 -24.16 8.99
CA THR A 396 19.42 -25.30 8.83
C THR A 396 19.61 -26.07 7.52
N PHE A 397 20.70 -25.79 6.77
CA PHE A 397 20.98 -26.46 5.50
C PHE A 397 21.07 -27.99 5.64
N HIS A 398 21.64 -28.49 6.74
CA HIS A 398 21.72 -29.93 7.03
C HIS A 398 20.33 -30.60 7.12
N ILE A 399 19.34 -29.93 7.72
CA ILE A 399 17.94 -30.40 7.79
C ILE A 399 17.33 -30.47 6.38
N TYR A 400 17.62 -29.47 5.52
CA TYR A 400 17.20 -29.52 4.13
C TYR A 400 17.82 -30.71 3.39
N CYS A 401 19.12 -30.98 3.59
CA CYS A 401 19.76 -32.16 3.03
C CYS A 401 19.11 -33.47 3.50
N PHE A 402 18.79 -33.60 4.80
CA PHE A 402 18.12 -34.78 5.35
C PHE A 402 16.75 -34.99 4.73
N TYR A 403 15.98 -33.92 4.60
CA TYR A 403 14.70 -33.95 3.90
C TYR A 403 14.88 -34.39 2.44
N VAL A 404 15.85 -33.84 1.70
CA VAL A 404 16.10 -34.23 0.30
C VAL A 404 16.47 -35.71 0.19
N TYR A 405 17.37 -36.20 1.04
CA TYR A 405 17.79 -37.61 1.05
C TYR A 405 16.63 -38.54 1.41
N GLY A 406 15.88 -38.21 2.46
CA GLY A 406 14.69 -38.96 2.87
C GLY A 406 13.62 -38.98 1.78
N ALA A 407 13.32 -37.83 1.17
CA ALA A 407 12.36 -37.71 0.09
C ALA A 407 12.76 -38.55 -1.13
N ARG A 408 14.02 -38.47 -1.57
CA ARG A 408 14.51 -39.26 -2.70
C ARG A 408 14.48 -40.75 -2.43
N LEU A 409 14.87 -41.19 -1.24
CA LEU A 409 14.83 -42.60 -0.87
C LEU A 409 13.38 -43.12 -0.81
N TYR A 410 12.48 -42.37 -0.17
CA TYR A 410 11.07 -42.73 -0.09
C TYR A 410 10.40 -42.75 -1.48
N CYS A 411 10.67 -41.74 -2.30
CA CYS A 411 10.21 -41.65 -3.67
C CYS A 411 10.67 -42.86 -4.52
N LEU A 412 11.94 -43.26 -4.41
CA LEU A 412 12.47 -44.46 -5.05
C LEU A 412 11.70 -45.72 -4.61
N LYS A 413 11.38 -45.85 -3.31
CA LYS A 413 10.62 -46.98 -2.77
C LYS A 413 9.17 -46.99 -3.30
N VAL A 414 8.49 -45.85 -3.32
CA VAL A 414 7.10 -45.74 -3.81
C VAL A 414 7.02 -46.04 -5.31
N TYR A 415 7.91 -45.47 -6.14
CA TYR A 415 7.96 -45.76 -7.57
C TYR A 415 8.38 -47.21 -7.85
N GLY A 416 9.34 -47.75 -7.09
CA GLY A 416 9.74 -49.15 -7.18
C GLY A 416 8.58 -50.11 -6.90
N LEU A 417 7.87 -49.90 -5.79
CA LEU A 417 6.67 -50.66 -5.43
C LEU A 417 5.55 -50.51 -6.48
N SER A 418 5.31 -49.29 -6.96
CA SER A 418 4.32 -49.03 -8.01
C SER A 418 4.68 -49.76 -9.31
N SER A 419 5.97 -49.86 -9.64
CA SER A 419 6.44 -50.57 -10.82
C SER A 419 6.26 -52.08 -10.69
N LEU A 420 6.68 -52.66 -9.56
CA LEU A 420 6.53 -54.09 -9.28
C LEU A 420 5.06 -54.51 -9.12
N TRP A 421 4.21 -53.63 -8.59
CA TRP A 421 2.78 -53.87 -8.56
C TRP A 421 2.18 -54.00 -9.97
N ARG A 422 2.69 -53.24 -10.94
CA ARG A 422 2.28 -53.40 -12.35
C ARG A 422 2.80 -54.71 -12.93
N LEU A 423 4.03 -55.12 -12.59
CA LEU A 423 4.61 -56.40 -12.99
C LEU A 423 3.70 -57.59 -12.61
N PHE A 424 3.20 -57.65 -11.36
CA PHE A 424 2.26 -58.72 -10.94
C PHE A 424 0.94 -58.73 -11.69
N ARG A 425 0.52 -57.58 -12.22
CA ARG A 425 -0.72 -57.45 -13.00
C ARG A 425 -0.50 -57.71 -14.49
N GLY A 426 0.70 -58.11 -14.91
CA GLY A 426 1.04 -58.26 -16.33
C GLY A 426 1.04 -56.92 -17.08
N LYS A 427 1.39 -55.82 -16.41
CA LYS A 427 1.34 -54.45 -16.96
C LYS A 427 2.70 -53.77 -16.91
N LYS A 428 3.01 -52.95 -17.92
CA LYS A 428 4.23 -52.16 -18.04
C LYS A 428 3.92 -50.70 -18.34
N TRP A 429 4.68 -49.76 -17.79
CA TRP A 429 4.62 -48.36 -18.23
C TRP A 429 5.46 -48.16 -19.48
N ASN A 430 4.83 -47.66 -20.54
CA ASN A 430 5.50 -47.32 -21.77
C ASN A 430 5.84 -45.83 -21.78
N VAL A 431 7.12 -45.51 -21.62
CA VAL A 431 7.60 -44.12 -21.59
C VAL A 431 7.37 -43.40 -22.92
N LEU A 432 7.44 -44.12 -24.05
CA LEU A 432 7.29 -43.52 -25.38
C LEU A 432 5.84 -43.11 -25.67
N ARG A 433 4.87 -43.86 -25.13
CA ARG A 433 3.43 -43.61 -25.34
C ARG A 433 2.72 -43.06 -24.11
N GLN A 434 3.45 -42.79 -23.02
CA GLN A 434 2.95 -42.27 -21.73
C GLN A 434 1.69 -43.02 -21.23
N ARG A 435 1.66 -44.35 -21.38
CA ARG A 435 0.49 -45.19 -21.02
C ARG A 435 0.91 -46.53 -20.43
N VAL A 436 -0.03 -47.22 -19.80
CA VAL A 436 0.16 -48.58 -19.28
C VAL A 436 -0.25 -49.61 -20.34
N ASP A 437 0.68 -50.45 -20.79
CA ASP A 437 0.46 -51.53 -21.74
C ASP A 437 0.47 -52.90 -21.03
N SER A 438 -0.22 -53.90 -21.58
CA SER A 438 -0.11 -55.30 -21.13
C SER A 438 1.18 -55.94 -21.63
N CYS A 439 1.81 -56.78 -20.81
CA CYS A 439 3.06 -57.46 -21.13
C CYS A 439 3.04 -58.87 -20.52
N SER A 440 3.41 -59.88 -21.30
CA SER A 440 3.61 -61.24 -20.84
C SER A 440 4.99 -61.36 -20.19
N TYR A 441 5.04 -61.82 -18.94
CA TYR A 441 6.27 -62.01 -18.18
C TYR A 441 6.52 -63.49 -17.93
N ASP A 442 7.78 -63.92 -17.99
CA ASP A 442 8.18 -65.28 -17.66
C ASP A 442 8.09 -65.55 -16.15
N LEU A 443 7.98 -66.82 -15.75
CA LEU A 443 7.86 -67.22 -14.35
C LEU A 443 9.04 -66.72 -13.50
N ASP A 444 10.26 -66.77 -14.03
CA ASP A 444 11.47 -66.31 -13.32
C ASP A 444 11.44 -64.80 -13.06
N GLN A 445 10.95 -64.01 -14.02
CA GLN A 445 10.81 -62.56 -13.89
C GLN A 445 9.76 -62.20 -12.83
N LEU A 446 8.66 -62.95 -12.79
CA LEU A 446 7.62 -62.79 -11.77
C LEU A 446 8.12 -63.17 -10.38
N PHE A 447 8.93 -64.23 -10.27
CA PHE A 447 9.55 -64.67 -9.02
C PHE A 447 10.50 -63.61 -8.46
N ILE A 448 11.45 -63.12 -9.27
CA ILE A 448 12.37 -62.04 -8.88
C ILE A 448 11.59 -60.78 -8.50
N GLY A 449 10.55 -60.43 -9.26
CA GLY A 449 9.66 -59.32 -8.96
C GLY A 449 8.99 -59.43 -7.59
N THR A 450 8.52 -60.64 -7.25
CA THR A 450 7.87 -60.95 -5.97
C THR A 450 8.85 -60.82 -4.81
N LEU A 451 10.07 -61.33 -4.96
CA LEU A 451 11.12 -61.20 -3.96
C LEU A 451 11.50 -59.73 -3.74
N LEU A 452 11.74 -58.96 -4.82
CA LEU A 452 12.08 -57.55 -4.68
C LEU A 452 10.93 -56.73 -4.08
N PHE A 453 9.68 -57.05 -4.44
CA PHE A 453 8.50 -56.37 -3.90
C PHE A 453 8.35 -56.62 -2.40
N THR A 454 8.45 -57.87 -1.96
CA THR A 454 8.38 -58.22 -0.54
C THR A 454 9.47 -57.52 0.27
N ILE A 455 10.72 -57.50 -0.24
CA ILE A 455 11.81 -56.70 0.37
C ILE A 455 11.43 -55.22 0.45
N LEU A 456 10.98 -54.60 -0.64
CA LEU A 456 10.66 -53.18 -0.64
C LEU A 456 9.48 -52.84 0.30
N VAL A 457 8.46 -53.70 0.38
CA VAL A 457 7.33 -53.55 1.31
C VAL A 457 7.80 -53.60 2.76
N PHE A 458 8.69 -54.54 3.11
CA PHE A 458 9.20 -54.64 4.48
C PHE A 458 10.18 -53.52 4.85
N LEU A 459 10.87 -52.92 3.88
CA LEU A 459 11.75 -51.77 4.10
C LEU A 459 11.00 -50.43 4.13
N LEU A 460 9.81 -50.37 3.53
CA LEU A 460 9.05 -49.13 3.36
C LEU A 460 8.74 -48.42 4.68
N PRO A 461 8.22 -49.08 5.74
CA PRO A 461 7.87 -48.40 7.00
C PRO A 461 9.05 -47.65 7.62
N THR A 462 10.25 -48.24 7.54
CA THR A 462 11.49 -47.60 8.02
C THR A 462 11.77 -46.33 7.22
N THR A 463 11.80 -46.41 5.89
CA THR A 463 12.05 -45.20 5.05
C THR A 463 10.98 -44.13 5.18
N ALA A 464 9.71 -44.52 5.32
CA ALA A 464 8.58 -43.61 5.43
C ALA A 464 8.63 -42.82 6.74
N LEU A 465 9.02 -43.46 7.85
CA LEU A 465 9.13 -42.79 9.15
C LEU A 465 10.27 -41.76 9.18
N TYR A 466 11.47 -42.09 8.66
CA TYR A 466 12.55 -41.13 8.50
C TYR A 466 12.14 -39.95 7.61
N TYR A 467 11.50 -40.23 6.47
CA TYR A 467 10.99 -39.19 5.58
C TYR A 467 9.99 -38.26 6.28
N LEU A 468 9.04 -38.83 7.03
CA LEU A 468 8.04 -38.06 7.76
C LEU A 468 8.69 -37.12 8.79
N VAL A 469 9.60 -37.64 9.62
CA VAL A 469 10.30 -36.85 10.65
C VAL A 469 11.08 -35.69 10.03
N PHE A 470 11.88 -35.93 9.00
CA PHE A 470 12.65 -34.86 8.35
C PHE A 470 11.76 -33.88 7.59
N THR A 471 10.62 -34.34 7.06
CA THR A 471 9.63 -33.45 6.46
C THR A 471 9.03 -32.51 7.50
N LEU A 472 8.67 -33.02 8.69
CA LEU A 472 8.14 -32.20 9.78
C LEU A 472 9.17 -31.16 10.25
N LEU A 473 10.42 -31.56 10.44
CA LEU A 473 11.52 -30.65 10.77
C LEU A 473 11.71 -29.57 9.70
N ARG A 474 11.66 -29.95 8.41
CA ARG A 474 11.75 -29.00 7.30
C ARG A 474 10.57 -28.03 7.26
N LEU A 475 9.35 -28.51 7.49
CA LEU A 475 8.15 -27.67 7.52
C LEU A 475 8.22 -26.64 8.66
N LEU A 476 8.74 -27.03 9.83
CA LEU A 476 8.97 -26.10 10.94
C LEU A 476 9.93 -24.98 10.56
N VAL A 477 11.08 -25.32 9.96
CA VAL A 477 12.06 -24.32 9.47
C VAL A 477 11.43 -23.39 8.43
N VAL A 478 10.70 -23.96 7.46
CA VAL A 478 10.02 -23.19 6.41
C VAL A 478 8.96 -22.27 7.00
N ALA A 479 8.26 -22.66 8.06
CA ALA A 479 7.26 -21.83 8.73
C ALA A 479 7.92 -20.61 9.40
N VAL A 480 9.04 -20.80 10.12
CA VAL A 480 9.81 -19.70 10.72
C VAL A 480 10.32 -18.74 9.64
N GLN A 481 10.90 -19.28 8.57
CA GLN A 481 11.37 -18.51 7.41
C GLN A 481 10.22 -17.74 6.72
N GLY A 482 9.05 -18.37 6.58
CA GLY A 482 7.86 -17.75 6.01
C GLY A 482 7.32 -16.62 6.89
N LEU A 483 7.38 -16.75 8.22
CA LEU A 483 7.01 -15.69 9.15
C LEU A 483 7.91 -14.46 9.00
N ILE A 484 9.23 -14.66 8.90
CA ILE A 484 10.17 -13.55 8.66
C ILE A 484 9.87 -12.86 7.33
N HIS A 485 9.63 -13.64 6.27
CA HIS A 485 9.28 -13.09 4.96
C HIS A 485 7.96 -12.30 5.00
N LEU A 486 6.95 -12.81 5.71
CA LEU A 486 5.66 -12.12 5.90
C LEU A 486 5.84 -10.79 6.64
N LEU A 487 6.69 -10.74 7.66
CA LEU A 487 7.00 -9.51 8.39
C LEU A 487 7.67 -8.48 7.47
N VAL A 488 8.61 -8.91 6.62
CA VAL A 488 9.25 -8.04 5.62
C VAL A 488 8.23 -7.52 4.61
N ASP A 489 7.40 -8.39 4.03
CA ASP A 489 6.34 -8.00 3.10
C ASP A 489 5.31 -7.05 3.74
N MET A 490 4.98 -7.24 5.01
CA MET A 490 4.09 -6.36 5.75
C MET A 490 4.67 -4.95 5.86
N VAL A 491 5.93 -4.81 6.26
CA VAL A 491 6.60 -3.50 6.34
C VAL A 491 6.73 -2.84 4.97
N ASN A 492 7.00 -3.62 3.92
CA ASN A 492 7.14 -3.12 2.55
C ASN A 492 5.81 -2.67 1.92
N SER A 493 4.71 -3.37 2.18
CA SER A 493 3.45 -3.18 1.44
C SER A 493 2.46 -2.21 2.09
N LEU A 494 2.60 -1.92 3.39
CA LEU A 494 1.69 -1.07 4.15
C LEU A 494 1.82 0.42 3.76
N PRO A 495 0.74 1.08 3.30
CA PRO A 495 0.79 2.48 2.87
C PRO A 495 0.60 3.43 4.06
N LEU A 496 1.62 3.50 4.92
CA LEU A 496 1.59 4.19 6.21
C LEU A 496 1.30 5.69 6.10
N TYR A 497 1.82 6.36 5.07
CA TYR A 497 1.53 7.79 4.88
C TYR A 497 0.04 8.03 4.62
N SER A 498 -0.58 7.25 3.74
CA SER A 498 -2.01 7.37 3.44
C SER A 498 -2.90 7.02 4.65
N LEU A 499 -2.48 6.04 5.46
CA LEU A 499 -3.17 5.67 6.70
C LEU A 499 -3.04 6.77 7.76
N GLY A 500 -1.84 7.34 7.93
CA GLY A 500 -1.61 8.48 8.81
C GLY A 500 -2.38 9.72 8.35
N LEU A 501 -2.44 9.95 7.03
CA LEU A 501 -3.24 11.03 6.44
C LEU A 501 -4.72 10.84 6.74
N ARG A 502 -5.22 9.61 6.62
CA ARG A 502 -6.60 9.26 6.94
C ARG A 502 -6.94 9.45 8.42
N LEU A 503 -5.99 9.20 9.32
CA LEU A 503 -6.15 9.36 10.75
C LEU A 503 -6.13 10.84 11.16
N CYS A 504 -5.12 11.59 10.73
CA CYS A 504 -4.90 12.98 11.17
C CYS A 504 -5.74 14.00 10.37
N ARG A 505 -5.97 13.74 9.07
CA ARG A 505 -6.69 14.66 8.15
C ARG A 505 -7.66 13.89 7.25
N PRO A 506 -8.77 13.39 7.80
CA PRO A 506 -9.71 12.51 7.09
C PRO A 506 -10.28 13.14 5.81
N TYR A 507 -10.45 14.46 5.80
CA TYR A 507 -10.99 15.21 4.67
C TYR A 507 -10.11 15.19 3.41
N ARG A 508 -8.80 14.88 3.51
CA ARG A 508 -7.92 14.83 2.33
C ARG A 508 -8.22 13.64 1.41
N LEU A 509 -8.71 12.54 1.97
CA LEU A 509 -9.06 11.33 1.23
C LEU A 509 -10.58 11.19 1.19
N ALA A 510 -11.22 11.90 0.25
CA ALA A 510 -12.67 11.96 0.16
C ALA A 510 -13.21 10.79 -0.69
N ALA A 511 -14.12 10.01 -0.12
CA ALA A 511 -14.91 9.04 -0.87
C ALA A 511 -16.18 9.65 -1.46
N GLY A 512 -16.69 10.72 -0.83
CA GLY A 512 -17.91 11.40 -1.22
C GLY A 512 -18.27 12.50 -0.23
N VAL A 513 -19.52 12.94 -0.29
CA VAL A 513 -20.04 14.08 0.47
C VAL A 513 -21.37 13.70 1.10
N LYS A 514 -21.57 14.07 2.37
CA LYS A 514 -22.84 13.97 3.10
C LYS A 514 -23.40 15.36 3.33
N PHE A 515 -24.67 15.55 3.05
CA PHE A 515 -25.38 16.78 3.34
C PHE A 515 -26.14 16.64 4.67
N ARG A 516 -25.86 17.53 5.62
CA ARG A 516 -26.62 17.64 6.87
C ARG A 516 -27.59 18.80 6.75
N ILE A 517 -28.87 18.55 6.92
CA ILE A 517 -29.89 19.60 6.94
C ILE A 517 -29.69 20.43 8.21
N LEU A 518 -29.52 21.74 8.07
CA LEU A 518 -29.40 22.64 9.20
C LEU A 518 -30.78 23.08 9.68
N GLU A 519 -31.60 23.59 8.76
CA GLU A 519 -32.93 24.12 9.05
C GLU A 519 -33.85 23.95 7.83
N HIS A 520 -35.11 23.58 8.06
CA HIS A 520 -36.16 23.50 7.04
C HIS A 520 -37.41 24.24 7.53
N GLN A 521 -37.82 25.27 6.79
CA GLN A 521 -39.06 26.03 7.03
C GLN A 521 -39.76 26.27 5.68
N ALA A 522 -41.09 26.19 5.67
CA ALA A 522 -41.88 26.46 4.47
C ALA A 522 -41.68 27.91 4.00
N GLY A 523 -41.44 28.11 2.70
CA GLY A 523 -41.23 29.44 2.08
C GLY A 523 -39.81 30.01 2.21
N ARG A 524 -38.83 29.27 2.75
CA ARG A 524 -37.43 29.72 2.89
C ARG A 524 -36.44 28.77 2.18
N PRO A 525 -35.26 29.26 1.77
CA PRO A 525 -34.28 28.44 1.08
C PRO A 525 -33.76 27.31 1.99
N LEU A 526 -33.70 26.08 1.46
CA LEU A 526 -33.21 24.92 2.20
C LEU A 526 -31.73 25.09 2.54
N ARG A 527 -31.37 24.95 3.81
CA ARG A 527 -29.98 25.09 4.29
C ARG A 527 -29.34 23.73 4.53
N LEU A 528 -28.29 23.43 3.77
CA LEU A 528 -27.51 22.20 3.90
C LEU A 528 -26.07 22.54 4.32
N LEU A 529 -25.50 21.74 5.19
CA LEU A 529 -24.07 21.73 5.47
C LEU A 529 -23.44 20.55 4.74
N MET A 530 -22.47 20.86 3.89
CA MET A 530 -21.67 19.90 3.14
C MET A 530 -20.54 19.36 4.02
N GLN A 531 -20.56 18.06 4.31
CA GLN A 531 -19.52 17.36 5.06
C GLN A 531 -18.83 16.32 4.18
N ILE A 532 -17.50 16.28 4.19
CA ILE A 532 -16.73 15.31 3.41
C ILE A 532 -16.77 13.95 4.11
N ASN A 533 -17.16 12.91 3.38
CA ASN A 533 -17.13 11.52 3.86
C ASN A 533 -15.76 10.91 3.53
N PRO A 534 -14.94 10.54 4.53
CA PRO A 534 -13.60 10.04 4.30
C PRO A 534 -13.59 8.58 3.82
N LEU A 535 -12.56 8.21 3.05
CA LEU A 535 -12.39 6.85 2.51
C LEU A 535 -12.23 5.81 3.63
N PRO A 536 -12.90 4.64 3.57
CA PRO A 536 -12.73 3.60 4.59
C PRO A 536 -11.31 3.00 4.54
N TYR A 537 -10.78 2.60 5.70
CA TYR A 537 -9.40 2.09 5.82
C TYR A 537 -9.08 0.95 4.85
N GLY A 538 -9.99 -0.01 4.66
CA GLY A 538 -9.79 -1.10 3.71
C GLY A 538 -9.57 -0.63 2.27
N ARG A 539 -10.31 0.41 1.83
CA ARG A 539 -10.13 1.01 0.49
C ARG A 539 -8.85 1.82 0.41
N VAL A 540 -8.45 2.53 1.47
CA VAL A 540 -7.16 3.22 1.52
C VAL A 540 -6.02 2.21 1.31
N VAL A 541 -6.04 1.09 2.05
CA VAL A 541 -5.03 0.04 1.93
C VAL A 541 -5.04 -0.55 0.52
N HIS A 542 -6.21 -0.88 -0.03
CA HIS A 542 -6.30 -1.48 -1.36
C HIS A 542 -5.83 -0.55 -2.48
N THR A 543 -6.22 0.74 -2.44
CA THR A 543 -5.90 1.71 -3.49
C THR A 543 -4.43 2.15 -3.45
N TYR A 544 -3.85 2.26 -2.25
CA TYR A 544 -2.50 2.80 -2.08
C TYR A 544 -1.44 1.76 -1.71
N ARG A 545 -1.79 0.46 -1.68
CA ARG A 545 -0.85 -0.62 -1.39
C ARG A 545 0.39 -0.50 -2.26
N LEU A 546 1.55 -0.59 -1.62
CA LEU A 546 2.81 -0.64 -2.35
C LEU A 546 3.00 -2.05 -2.95
N PRO A 547 3.60 -2.17 -4.14
CA PRO A 547 3.84 -3.47 -4.75
C PRO A 547 4.69 -4.34 -3.81
N SER A 548 4.17 -5.51 -3.45
CA SER A 548 4.87 -6.49 -2.60
C SER A 548 5.92 -7.22 -3.42
N CYS A 549 7.06 -7.56 -2.80
CA CYS A 549 8.07 -8.44 -3.38
C CYS A 549 7.67 -9.92 -3.36
N GLY A 550 6.64 -10.28 -2.59
CA GLY A 550 6.26 -11.67 -2.34
C GLY A 550 5.66 -12.40 -3.55
N CYS A 551 6.26 -13.54 -3.89
CA CYS A 551 5.61 -14.60 -4.65
C CYS A 551 4.42 -15.14 -3.84
N HIS A 552 3.19 -14.93 -4.30
CA HIS A 552 2.04 -15.59 -3.68
C HIS A 552 2.16 -17.12 -3.84
N PRO A 553 1.82 -17.90 -2.80
CA PRO A 553 1.85 -19.36 -2.89
C PRO A 553 0.87 -19.81 -3.98
N LYS A 554 1.41 -20.26 -5.12
CA LYS A 554 0.61 -20.72 -6.27
C LYS A 554 0.04 -22.14 -6.08
N HIS A 555 0.55 -22.90 -5.11
CA HIS A 555 0.09 -24.27 -4.87
C HIS A 555 -1.10 -24.30 -3.92
N SER A 556 -2.19 -24.95 -4.32
CA SER A 556 -3.27 -25.30 -3.40
C SER A 556 -2.77 -26.27 -2.33
N TRP A 557 -3.30 -26.17 -1.11
CA TRP A 557 -2.93 -27.05 0.00
C TRP A 557 -3.07 -28.55 -0.36
N GLY A 558 -4.11 -28.91 -1.13
CA GLY A 558 -4.29 -30.28 -1.62
C GLY A 558 -3.19 -30.75 -2.58
N SER A 559 -2.66 -29.87 -3.44
CA SER A 559 -1.52 -30.17 -4.32
C SER A 559 -0.25 -30.41 -3.50
N LEU A 560 0.01 -29.59 -2.47
CA LEU A 560 1.16 -29.77 -1.58
C LEU A 560 1.07 -31.09 -0.79
N CYS A 561 -0.09 -31.42 -0.24
CA CYS A 561 -0.31 -32.70 0.42
C CYS A 561 -0.05 -33.87 -0.53
N ARG A 562 -0.58 -33.83 -1.76
CA ARG A 562 -0.34 -34.89 -2.76
C ARG A 562 1.14 -35.06 -3.09
N LYS A 563 1.88 -33.96 -3.23
CA LYS A 563 3.34 -33.98 -3.48
C LYS A 563 4.11 -34.59 -2.31
N LEU A 564 3.74 -34.27 -1.07
CA LEU A 564 4.31 -34.90 0.12
C LEU A 564 4.03 -36.41 0.17
N PHE A 565 2.81 -36.83 -0.13
CA PHE A 565 2.46 -38.26 -0.15
C PHE A 565 3.29 -39.06 -1.16
N LEU A 566 3.64 -38.46 -2.31
CA LEU A 566 4.47 -39.07 -3.34
C LEU A 566 5.99 -38.95 -3.08
N GLY A 567 6.40 -38.21 -2.03
CA GLY A 567 7.82 -37.96 -1.75
C GLY A 567 8.46 -36.94 -2.70
N GLU A 568 7.67 -36.10 -3.37
CA GLU A 568 8.19 -35.05 -4.24
C GLU A 568 8.74 -33.88 -3.41
N LEU A 569 9.81 -33.26 -3.91
CA LEU A 569 10.47 -32.12 -3.27
C LEU A 569 9.58 -30.88 -3.33
N ILE A 570 9.31 -30.28 -2.17
CA ILE A 570 8.58 -29.01 -2.09
C ILE A 570 9.55 -27.83 -2.08
N TYR A 571 9.32 -26.90 -3.01
CA TYR A 571 9.95 -25.58 -3.04
C TYR A 571 8.87 -24.52 -2.81
N PRO A 572 8.64 -24.08 -1.55
CA PRO A 572 7.46 -23.28 -1.21
C PRO A 572 7.49 -21.85 -1.77
N TRP A 573 8.67 -21.27 -2.00
CA TRP A 573 8.82 -19.83 -2.24
C TRP A 573 9.46 -19.46 -3.58
N ARG A 574 9.87 -20.44 -4.40
CA ARG A 574 10.50 -20.19 -5.70
C ARG A 574 10.45 -21.44 -6.56
N GLN A 575 9.47 -21.51 -7.46
CA GLN A 575 9.66 -22.29 -8.67
C GLN A 575 10.41 -21.41 -9.67
N ARG A 576 11.43 -21.98 -10.31
CA ARG A 576 11.90 -21.49 -11.61
C ARG A 576 10.64 -21.42 -12.47
N GLU A 577 10.35 -20.30 -13.12
CA GLU A 577 9.36 -20.32 -14.19
C GLU A 577 9.76 -21.49 -15.08
N ASP A 578 8.91 -22.51 -15.13
CA ASP A 578 9.11 -23.61 -16.05
C ASP A 578 9.25 -22.94 -17.41
N LYS A 579 10.44 -23.06 -18.01
CA LYS A 579 10.57 -22.80 -19.44
C LYS A 579 9.55 -23.74 -20.07
N GLN A 580 8.45 -23.17 -20.54
CA GLN A 580 7.63 -23.80 -21.55
C GLN A 580 8.57 -23.96 -22.74
N ASP A 581 9.09 -25.18 -22.88
CA ASP A 581 9.65 -25.66 -24.14
C ASP A 581 8.53 -25.77 -25.17
#